data_AF-A0A519W0V5-F1
#
_entry.id   AF-A0A519W0V5-F1
#
_cell.length_a   1.000
_cell.length_b   1.000
_cell.length_c   1.000
_cell.angle_alpha   90.00
_cell.angle_beta   90.00
_cell.angle_gamma   90.00
#
_symmetry.space_group_name_H-M   'P 1'
#
loop_
_entity.id
_entity.type
_entity.pdbx_description
1 polymer ?
#
loop_
_entity_poly.entity_id
_entity_poly.type
_entity_poly.pdbx_seq_one_letter_code
_entity_poly.pdbx_strand_id
1 'polypeptide(L)'
;MKYTFAAILAIFMLKLSAQEKHFPKDENGKFIYYKVVDSQVLAKAILLERAKNFVSTVNKKSMSLITSTDTSVLAKGKLIIDKTILVAGHPSGELNYNFVFEVKDGKYRYWLTDFEYIPYQRDRYGNFVATTTIGTPLE
;
A
#
# COMPACT_ATOMS: atom_id res chain seq x y z
N MET A 1 -8.10 52.24 -8.15
CA MET A 1 -7.30 51.08 -8.62
C MET A 1 -6.05 50.77 -7.78
N LYS A 2 -5.83 51.38 -6.60
CA LYS A 2 -4.57 51.14 -5.84
C LYS A 2 -4.57 49.84 -5.02
N TYR A 3 -5.73 49.33 -4.62
CA TYR A 3 -5.84 48.15 -3.74
C TYR A 3 -6.49 46.93 -4.39
N THR A 4 -6.90 47.03 -5.65
CA THR A 4 -7.53 45.93 -6.39
C THR A 4 -6.57 44.75 -6.56
N PHE A 5 -5.29 45.02 -6.80
CA PHE A 5 -4.27 43.98 -6.90
C PHE A 5 -4.02 43.28 -5.55
N ALA A 6 -3.97 44.05 -4.45
CA ALA A 6 -3.83 43.49 -3.10
C ALA A 6 -5.04 42.64 -2.69
N ALA A 7 -6.25 43.05 -3.06
CA ALA A 7 -7.47 42.28 -2.83
C ALA A 7 -7.48 40.95 -3.60
N ILE A 8 -7.03 40.96 -4.85
CA ILE A 8 -6.91 39.73 -5.65
C ILE A 8 -5.87 38.79 -5.03
N LEU A 9 -4.70 39.31 -4.62
CA LEU A 9 -3.65 38.51 -3.98
C LEU A 9 -4.11 37.89 -2.65
N ALA A 10 -4.90 38.62 -1.85
CA ALA A 10 -5.46 38.12 -0.59
C ALA A 10 -6.43 36.94 -0.80
N ILE A 11 -7.21 36.94 -1.89
CA ILE A 11 -8.11 35.84 -2.23
C ILE A 11 -7.32 34.56 -2.61
N PHE A 12 -6.16 34.70 -3.25
CA PHE A 12 -5.28 33.56 -3.56
C PHE A 12 -4.61 32.95 -2.33
N MET A 13 -4.28 33.76 -1.31
CA MET A 13 -3.70 33.26 -0.06
C MET A 13 -4.66 32.36 0.73
N LEU A 14 -5.98 32.59 0.64
CA LEU A 14 -7.00 31.74 1.29
C LEU A 14 -7.20 30.38 0.60
N LYS A 15 -6.60 30.19 -0.58
CA LYS A 15 -6.69 28.95 -1.38
C LYS A 15 -5.45 28.06 -1.25
N LEU A 16 -4.54 28.35 -0.33
CA LEU A 16 -3.39 27.49 -0.05
C LEU A 16 -3.83 26.20 0.66
N SER A 17 -4.14 25.16 -0.11
CA SER A 17 -4.28 23.79 0.40
C SER A 17 -2.91 23.10 0.38
N ALA A 18 -2.04 23.47 1.33
CA ALA A 18 -0.75 22.83 1.56
C ALA A 18 -0.81 21.71 2.63
N GLN A 19 -1.98 21.10 2.82
CA GLN A 19 -2.10 19.97 3.75
C GLN A 19 -1.38 18.77 3.13
N GLU A 20 -0.20 18.46 3.64
CA GLU A 20 0.47 17.21 3.34
C GLU A 20 -0.44 16.06 3.77
N LYS A 21 -0.74 15.14 2.83
CA LYS A 21 -1.44 13.91 3.18
C LYS A 21 -0.49 13.06 4.00
N HIS A 22 -0.60 13.15 5.32
CA HIS A 22 0.09 12.25 6.21
C HIS A 22 -0.48 10.84 6.03
N PHE A 23 0.40 9.86 5.84
CA PHE A 23 0.00 8.47 5.85
C PHE A 23 -0.53 8.11 7.25
N PRO A 24 -1.66 7.39 7.34
CA PRO A 24 -2.18 6.96 8.63
C PRO A 24 -1.15 6.06 9.30
N LYS A 25 -1.00 6.23 10.62
CA LYS A 25 -0.17 5.38 11.47
C LYS A 25 -1.04 4.54 12.39
N ASP A 26 -0.57 3.34 12.71
CA ASP A 26 -1.15 2.47 13.72
C ASP A 26 -0.76 2.92 15.13
N GLU A 27 -1.21 2.18 16.15
CA GLU A 27 -0.91 2.46 17.56
C GLU A 27 0.59 2.33 17.89
N ASN A 28 1.36 1.64 17.05
CA ASN A 28 2.81 1.46 17.19
C ASN A 28 3.61 2.54 16.42
N GLY A 29 2.93 3.47 15.76
CA GLY A 29 3.56 4.51 14.95
C GLY A 29 3.99 4.04 13.55
N LYS A 30 3.63 2.82 13.14
CA LYS A 30 3.89 2.28 11.80
C LYS A 30 2.84 2.74 10.80
N PHE A 31 3.19 2.92 9.53
CA PHE A 31 2.20 3.22 8.51
C PHE A 31 1.23 2.06 8.33
N ILE A 32 -0.04 2.40 8.12
CA ILE A 32 -1.11 1.43 7.93
C ILE A 32 -2.06 1.90 6.85
N TYR A 33 -2.43 0.99 5.95
CA TYR A 33 -3.61 1.15 5.11
C TYR A 33 -4.70 0.23 5.65
N TYR A 34 -5.70 0.78 6.33
CA TYR A 34 -6.76 0.02 6.99
C TYR A 34 -8.11 0.27 6.33
N LYS A 35 -8.86 -0.80 6.05
CA LYS A 35 -10.22 -0.69 5.52
C LYS A 35 -11.15 -1.72 6.13
N VAL A 36 -12.34 -1.25 6.52
CA VAL A 36 -13.47 -2.09 6.92
C VAL A 36 -14.48 -2.09 5.78
N VAL A 37 -15.02 -3.27 5.48
CA VAL A 37 -16.09 -3.44 4.51
C VAL A 37 -17.21 -4.21 5.20
N ASP A 38 -18.33 -3.53 5.38
CA ASP A 38 -19.53 -4.07 6.01
C ASP A 38 -20.57 -4.50 4.97
N SER A 39 -21.75 -4.90 5.48
CA SER A 39 -22.96 -5.12 4.67
C SER A 39 -22.81 -6.20 3.59
N GLN A 40 -21.99 -7.22 3.86
CA GLN A 40 -21.79 -8.33 2.96
C GLN A 40 -22.91 -9.36 3.14
N VAL A 41 -23.60 -9.72 2.04
CA VAL A 41 -24.67 -10.74 2.04
C VAL A 41 -24.09 -12.17 2.00
N LEU A 42 -22.77 -12.31 1.94
CA LEU A 42 -22.08 -13.59 1.78
C LEU A 42 -21.71 -14.20 3.12
N ALA A 43 -21.76 -15.54 3.18
CA ALA A 43 -21.29 -16.29 4.33
C ALA A 43 -19.78 -16.08 4.55
N LYS A 44 -19.38 -16.11 5.82
CA LYS A 44 -17.99 -15.97 6.27
C LYS A 44 -17.03 -16.91 5.53
N ALA A 45 -17.41 -18.17 5.32
CA ALA A 45 -16.57 -19.16 4.64
C ALA A 45 -16.26 -18.75 3.19
N ILE A 46 -17.24 -18.20 2.47
CA ILE A 46 -17.08 -17.75 1.08
C ILE A 46 -16.13 -16.54 1.02
N LEU A 47 -16.30 -15.58 1.93
CA LEU A 47 -15.42 -14.41 2.02
C LEU A 47 -13.98 -14.81 2.34
N LEU A 48 -13.79 -15.78 3.25
CA LEU A 48 -12.49 -16.31 3.58
C LEU A 48 -11.85 -17.04 2.38
N GLU A 49 -12.61 -17.87 1.68
CA GLU A 49 -12.14 -18.57 0.48
C GLU A 49 -11.73 -17.58 -0.62
N ARG A 50 -12.51 -16.52 -0.84
CA ARG A 50 -12.16 -15.44 -1.78
C ARG A 50 -10.88 -14.73 -1.38
N ALA A 51 -10.66 -14.47 -0.09
CA ALA A 51 -9.42 -13.88 0.38
C ALA A 51 -8.23 -14.81 0.16
N LYS A 52 -8.37 -16.12 0.41
CA LYS A 52 -7.32 -17.10 0.09
C LYS A 52 -7.02 -17.12 -1.40
N ASN A 53 -8.05 -17.21 -2.25
CA ASN A 53 -7.91 -17.20 -3.71
C ASN A 53 -7.29 -15.90 -4.24
N PHE A 54 -7.61 -14.76 -3.63
CA PHE A 54 -6.99 -13.48 -3.97
C PHE A 54 -5.47 -13.50 -3.77
N VAL A 55 -4.99 -14.10 -2.67
CA VAL A 55 -3.56 -14.21 -2.37
C VAL A 55 -2.90 -15.31 -3.21
N SER A 56 -3.44 -16.53 -3.19
CA SER A 56 -2.76 -17.71 -3.75
C SER A 56 -2.90 -17.87 -5.26
N THR A 57 -3.95 -17.29 -5.84
CA THR A 57 -4.29 -17.49 -7.26
C THR A 57 -4.17 -16.18 -8.03
N VAL A 58 -4.91 -15.14 -7.61
CA VAL A 58 -4.96 -13.87 -8.34
C VAL A 58 -3.62 -13.12 -8.24
N ASN A 59 -3.04 -13.05 -7.04
CA ASN A 59 -1.81 -12.31 -6.77
C ASN A 59 -0.60 -13.22 -6.49
N LYS A 60 -0.59 -14.45 -7.00
CA LYS A 60 0.47 -15.44 -6.73
C LYS A 60 1.90 -14.93 -6.97
N LYS A 61 2.09 -13.99 -7.91
CA LYS A 61 3.40 -13.44 -8.27
C LYS A 61 3.88 -12.35 -7.29
N SER A 62 2.96 -11.61 -6.69
CA SER A 62 3.24 -10.46 -5.83
C SER A 62 2.95 -10.75 -4.37
N MET A 63 2.24 -11.83 -4.04
CA MET A 63 1.86 -12.18 -2.67
C MET A 63 2.15 -13.65 -2.36
N SER A 64 2.45 -13.91 -1.10
CA SER A 64 2.68 -15.24 -0.56
C SER A 64 1.84 -15.44 0.71
N LEU A 65 1.10 -16.54 0.77
CA LEU A 65 0.31 -16.90 1.94
C LEU A 65 1.26 -17.37 3.07
N ILE A 66 1.13 -16.77 4.26
CA ILE A 66 1.92 -17.16 5.43
C ILE A 66 1.09 -18.07 6.33
N THR A 67 -0.12 -17.65 6.66
CA THR A 67 -1.02 -18.40 7.53
C THR A 67 -2.46 -18.14 7.16
N SER A 68 -3.30 -19.14 7.32
CA SER A 68 -4.74 -18.99 7.19
C SER A 68 -5.42 -19.76 8.31
N THR A 69 -6.33 -19.08 9.00
CA THR A 69 -7.20 -19.65 10.03
C THR A 69 -8.64 -19.63 9.54
N ASP A 70 -9.58 -20.07 10.38
CA ASP A 70 -11.03 -20.03 10.09
C ASP A 70 -11.61 -18.60 10.08
N THR A 71 -10.85 -17.60 10.52
CA THR A 71 -11.30 -16.20 10.63
C THR A 71 -10.37 -15.21 9.96
N SER A 72 -9.14 -15.61 9.62
CA SER A 72 -8.13 -14.69 9.13
C SER A 72 -7.22 -15.30 8.08
N VAL A 73 -6.64 -14.42 7.28
CA VAL A 73 -5.60 -14.72 6.29
C VAL A 73 -4.47 -13.72 6.50
N LEU A 74 -3.26 -14.24 6.72
CA LEU A 74 -2.02 -13.47 6.78
C LEU A 74 -1.18 -13.81 5.54
N ALA A 75 -0.76 -12.78 4.82
CA ALA A 75 0.08 -12.90 3.64
C ALA A 75 1.17 -11.83 3.63
N LYS A 76 2.29 -12.12 2.97
CA LYS A 76 3.29 -11.10 2.62
C LYS A 76 3.11 -10.70 1.18
N GLY A 77 3.03 -9.40 0.93
CA GLY A 77 2.92 -8.84 -0.40
C GLY A 77 4.14 -8.01 -0.78
N LYS A 78 4.30 -7.82 -2.08
CA LYS A 78 5.38 -7.10 -2.73
C LYS A 78 4.81 -6.25 -3.86
N LEU A 79 5.15 -4.97 -3.86
CA LEU A 79 4.79 -4.03 -4.91
C LEU A 79 6.06 -3.48 -5.55
N ILE A 80 6.21 -3.62 -6.86
CA ILE A 80 7.34 -3.01 -7.59
C ILE A 80 7.05 -1.52 -7.74
N ILE A 81 8.01 -0.68 -7.38
CA ILE A 81 7.94 0.77 -7.52
C ILE A 81 8.76 1.17 -8.73
N ASP A 82 8.09 1.69 -9.76
CA ASP A 82 8.73 2.21 -10.96
C ASP A 82 8.99 3.71 -10.84
N LYS A 83 10.19 4.14 -11.18
CA LYS A 83 10.53 5.55 -11.38
C LYS A 83 10.55 5.83 -12.87
N THR A 84 9.56 6.59 -13.34
CA THR A 84 9.52 7.02 -14.74
C THR A 84 10.49 8.19 -14.93
N ILE A 85 11.51 7.99 -15.76
CA ILE A 85 12.32 9.09 -16.27
C ILE A 85 12.00 9.25 -17.75
N LEU A 86 11.38 10.38 -18.07
CA LEU A 86 11.07 10.90 -19.40
C LEU A 86 10.08 10.06 -20.24
N VAL A 87 10.26 8.74 -20.43
CA VAL A 87 9.30 7.85 -21.16
C VAL A 87 9.40 6.36 -20.75
N ALA A 88 10.54 5.88 -20.25
CA ALA A 88 10.73 4.48 -19.87
C ALA A 88 10.63 4.29 -18.35
N GLY A 89 9.74 3.38 -17.93
CA GLY A 89 9.64 2.96 -16.54
C GLY A 89 10.83 2.10 -16.15
N HIS A 90 11.56 2.53 -15.12
CA HIS A 90 12.65 1.75 -14.54
C HIS A 90 12.23 1.30 -13.14
N PRO A 91 12.21 -0.01 -12.87
CA PRO A 91 11.98 -0.53 -11.52
C PRO A 91 13.02 0.05 -10.57
N SER A 92 12.58 0.95 -9.69
CA SER A 92 13.44 1.63 -8.72
C SER A 92 13.67 0.78 -7.47
N GLY A 93 12.71 -0.10 -7.15
CA GLY A 93 12.77 -0.98 -6.01
C GLY A 93 11.48 -1.75 -5.82
N GLU A 94 11.40 -2.48 -4.71
CA GLU A 94 10.20 -3.14 -4.25
C GLU A 94 9.81 -2.65 -2.86
N LEU A 95 8.50 -2.59 -2.63
CA LEU A 95 7.88 -2.32 -1.34
C LEU A 95 7.26 -3.63 -0.84
N ASN A 96 7.83 -4.19 0.20
CA ASN A 96 7.30 -5.34 0.91
C ASN A 96 6.33 -4.86 2.00
N TYR A 97 5.30 -5.66 2.26
CA TYR A 97 4.29 -5.35 3.28
C TYR A 97 3.62 -6.62 3.80
N ASN A 98 3.03 -6.52 4.98
CA ASN A 98 2.14 -7.54 5.54
C ASN A 98 0.70 -7.21 5.18
N PHE A 99 -0.01 -8.17 4.58
CA PHE A 99 -1.45 -8.12 4.33
C PHE A 99 -2.16 -9.02 5.32
N VAL A 100 -3.08 -8.42 6.08
CA VAL A 100 -3.97 -9.16 6.97
C VAL A 100 -5.39 -8.95 6.52
N PHE A 101 -6.14 -10.05 6.43
CA PHE A 101 -7.57 -10.05 6.20
C PHE A 101 -8.25 -10.79 7.34
N GLU A 102 -9.32 -10.22 7.87
CA GLU A 102 -10.14 -10.83 8.91
C GLU A 102 -11.62 -10.73 8.56
N VAL A 103 -12.35 -11.80 8.82
CA VAL A 103 -13.77 -11.89 8.50
C VAL A 103 -14.61 -12.23 9.73
N LYS A 104 -15.75 -11.55 9.83
CA LYS A 104 -16.86 -11.86 10.72
C LYS A 104 -18.13 -11.99 9.88
N ASP A 105 -19.24 -12.38 10.49
CA ASP A 105 -20.49 -12.53 9.75
C ASP A 105 -20.93 -11.18 9.16
N GLY A 106 -21.12 -11.17 7.84
CA GLY A 106 -21.55 -10.00 7.08
C GLY A 106 -20.56 -8.84 6.99
N LYS A 107 -19.32 -8.99 7.47
CA LYS A 107 -18.29 -7.94 7.38
C LYS A 107 -16.88 -8.50 7.39
N TYR A 108 -15.97 -7.79 6.74
CA TYR A 108 -14.55 -8.07 6.83
C TYR A 108 -13.75 -6.79 6.99
N ARG A 109 -12.52 -6.94 7.44
CA ARG A 109 -11.54 -5.87 7.44
C ARG A 109 -10.24 -6.39 6.89
N TYR A 110 -9.47 -5.50 6.31
CA TYR A 110 -8.12 -5.82 5.90
C TYR A 110 -7.22 -4.63 6.11
N TRP A 111 -5.93 -4.92 6.28
CA TRP A 111 -4.94 -3.87 6.33
C TRP A 111 -3.60 -4.29 5.75
N LEU A 112 -2.84 -3.27 5.37
CA LEU A 112 -1.44 -3.36 4.96
C LEU A 112 -0.60 -2.63 6.00
N THR A 113 0.49 -3.25 6.44
CA THR A 113 1.41 -2.66 7.42
C THR A 113 2.82 -3.24 7.25
N ASP A 114 3.77 -2.82 8.10
CA ASP A 114 5.17 -3.22 8.08
C ASP A 114 5.80 -2.99 6.70
N PHE A 115 5.74 -1.74 6.24
CA PHE A 115 6.21 -1.36 4.92
C PHE A 115 7.74 -1.27 4.87
N GLU A 116 8.35 -2.09 4.02
CA GLU A 116 9.80 -2.16 3.87
C GLU A 116 10.21 -1.93 2.41
N TYR A 117 11.08 -0.96 2.17
CA TYR A 117 11.60 -0.66 0.84
C TYR A 117 12.95 -1.34 0.59
N ILE A 118 13.07 -2.01 -0.55
CA ILE A 118 14.32 -2.58 -1.05
C ILE A 118 14.66 -1.93 -2.40
N PRO A 119 15.77 -1.19 -2.50
CA PRO A 119 16.16 -0.55 -3.75
C PRO A 119 16.68 -1.56 -4.76
N TYR A 120 16.37 -1.32 -6.03
CA TYR A 120 16.91 -2.09 -7.14
C TYR A 120 18.10 -1.38 -7.77
N GLN A 121 19.03 -2.18 -8.28
CA GLN A 121 20.17 -1.74 -9.05
C GLN A 121 20.28 -2.56 -10.33
N ARG A 122 20.97 -1.99 -11.31
CA ARG A 122 21.23 -2.69 -12.58
C ARG A 122 22.45 -3.59 -12.43
N ASP A 123 22.30 -4.87 -12.73
CA ASP A 123 23.42 -5.81 -12.75
C ASP A 123 24.29 -5.64 -14.02
N ARG A 124 25.37 -6.43 -14.13
CA ARG A 124 26.27 -6.39 -15.31
C ARG A 124 25.60 -6.84 -16.62
N TYR A 125 24.46 -7.52 -16.53
CA TYR A 125 23.68 -8.00 -17.68
C TYR A 125 22.54 -7.06 -18.03
N GLY A 126 22.39 -5.97 -17.29
CA GLY A 126 21.38 -4.96 -17.53
C GLY A 126 20.04 -5.20 -16.86
N ASN A 127 19.89 -6.23 -16.01
CA ASN A 127 18.67 -6.55 -15.27
C ASN A 127 18.57 -5.75 -13.97
N PHE A 128 17.35 -5.43 -13.55
CA PHE A 128 17.09 -4.81 -12.24
C PHE A 128 16.99 -5.89 -11.17
N VAL A 129 17.87 -5.83 -10.18
CA VAL A 129 17.95 -6.78 -9.08
C VAL A 129 17.97 -6.05 -7.74
N ALA A 130 17.43 -6.69 -6.71
CA ALA A 130 17.50 -6.18 -5.34
C ALA A 130 18.97 -5.96 -4.93
N THR A 131 19.26 -4.78 -4.39
CA THR A 131 20.60 -4.43 -3.91
C THR A 131 20.94 -5.13 -2.60
N THR A 132 19.91 -5.43 -1.81
CA THR A 132 19.99 -6.02 -0.47
C THR A 132 18.79 -6.93 -0.23
N THR A 133 18.94 -7.88 0.70
CA THR A 133 17.86 -8.70 1.23
C THR A 133 17.19 -8.08 2.46
N ILE A 134 17.78 -7.03 3.01
CA ILE A 134 17.29 -6.32 4.20
C ILE A 134 16.56 -5.05 3.74
N GLY A 135 15.26 -4.99 4.00
CA GLY A 135 14.44 -3.81 3.72
C GLY A 135 14.70 -2.67 4.68
N THR A 136 14.55 -1.44 4.20
CA THR A 136 14.52 -0.23 5.03
C THR A 136 13.06 0.09 5.37
N PRO A 137 12.66 0.17 6.64
CA PRO A 137 11.32 0.63 7.02
C PRO A 137 11.01 2.00 6.43
N LEU A 138 9.74 2.24 6.06
CA LEU A 138 9.33 3.54 5.52
C LEU A 138 9.12 4.61 6.59
N GLU A 139 8.97 4.20 7.86
CA GLU A 139 8.69 5.07 9.00
C GLU A 139 9.91 5.65 9.71
#